data_AF-A0A316LS19-F1
#
_entry.id   AF-A0A316LS19-F1
#
_cell.length_a   1.000
_cell.length_b   1.000
_cell.length_c   1.000
_cell.angle_alpha   90.00
_cell.angle_beta   90.00
_cell.angle_gamma   90.00
#
_symmetry.space_group_name_H-M   'P 1'
#
loop_
_entity.id
_entity.type
_entity.pdbx_description
1 polymer ?
#
loop_
_entity_poly.entity_id
_entity_poly.type
_entity_poly.pdbx_seq_one_letter_code
_entity_poly.pdbx_strand_id
1 'polypeptide(L)'
;MEIEEIQKELDCLYAKFANHTLPRWEDLPEIDLYMDQVIALMRKYLNIFDADGEKLLTPAMINNYVKMGAMPAPIKKKYSKAHIAHLLIICFLKQVLPISLICEIIKIYLSVYSESE
;
A
#
# COMPACT_ATOMS: atom_id res chain seq x y z
N MET A 1 -22.82 -5.87 20.93
CA MET A 1 -22.43 -6.76 19.84
C MET A 1 -22.43 -8.15 20.42
N GLU A 2 -23.41 -8.96 20.06
CA GLU A 2 -23.48 -10.35 20.52
C GLU A 2 -22.31 -11.13 19.90
N ILE A 3 -21.74 -12.10 20.61
CA ILE A 3 -20.57 -12.87 20.16
C ILE A 3 -20.80 -13.50 18.77
N GLU A 4 -22.04 -13.86 18.45
CA GLU A 4 -22.44 -14.39 17.15
C GLU A 4 -22.28 -13.39 15.99
N GLU A 5 -22.49 -12.10 16.25
CA GLU A 5 -22.36 -11.05 15.23
C GLU A 5 -20.88 -10.83 14.87
N ILE A 6 -20.00 -10.84 15.88
CA ILE A 6 -18.55 -10.77 15.70
C ILE A 6 -18.04 -12.00 14.94
N GLN A 7 -18.55 -13.19 15.28
CA GLN A 7 -18.17 -14.44 14.61
C GLN A 7 -18.50 -14.38 13.12
N LYS A 8 -19.69 -13.89 12.78
CA LYS A 8 -20.15 -13.72 11.39
C LYS A 8 -19.32 -12.69 10.61
N GLU A 9 -18.92 -11.59 11.25
CA GLU A 9 -18.02 -10.60 10.65
C GLU A 9 -16.63 -11.19 10.38
N LEU A 10 -16.07 -11.94 11.35
CA LEU A 10 -14.80 -12.64 11.20
C LEU A 10 -14.84 -13.64 10.05
N ASP A 11 -15.87 -14.47 9.96
CA ASP A 11 -16.00 -15.46 8.88
C ASP A 11 -16.10 -14.80 7.50
N CYS A 12 -16.85 -13.69 7.40
CA CYS A 12 -16.93 -12.89 6.18
C CYS A 12 -15.57 -12.31 5.79
N LEU A 13 -14.82 -11.80 6.78
CA LEU A 13 -13.48 -11.28 6.59
C LEU A 13 -12.50 -12.36 6.14
N TYR A 14 -12.51 -13.53 6.77
CA TYR A 14 -11.69 -14.69 6.39
C TYR A 14 -11.95 -15.11 4.95
N ALA A 15 -13.22 -15.18 4.53
CA ALA A 15 -13.58 -15.53 3.15
C ALA A 15 -13.04 -14.52 2.12
N LYS A 16 -13.01 -13.21 2.46
CA LYS A 16 -12.41 -12.16 1.62
C LYS A 16 -10.90 -12.35 1.48
N PHE A 17 -10.21 -12.68 2.57
CA PHE A 17 -8.75 -12.89 2.54
C PHE A 17 -8.34 -14.21 1.88
N ALA A 18 -9.10 -15.29 2.05
CA ALA A 18 -8.76 -16.62 1.53
C ALA A 18 -8.58 -16.65 0.00
N ASN A 19 -9.28 -15.77 -0.72
CA ASN A 19 -9.24 -15.69 -2.18
C ASN A 19 -8.36 -14.55 -2.71
N HIS A 20 -7.65 -13.83 -1.82
CA HIS A 20 -6.83 -12.70 -2.20
C HIS A 20 -5.37 -12.93 -1.86
N THR A 21 -4.51 -12.87 -2.88
CA THR A 21 -3.06 -12.89 -2.72
C THR A 21 -2.47 -11.55 -3.13
N LEU A 22 -1.54 -11.02 -2.33
CA LEU A 22 -0.74 -9.86 -2.75
C LEU A 22 0.26 -10.29 -3.84
N PRO A 23 0.55 -9.42 -4.82
CA PRO A 23 1.51 -9.73 -5.87
C PRO A 23 2.91 -9.91 -5.29
N ARG A 24 3.69 -10.83 -5.85
CA ARG A 24 5.12 -10.92 -5.54
C ARG A 24 5.88 -9.80 -6.25
N TRP A 25 7.13 -9.57 -5.84
CA TRP A 25 8.00 -8.59 -6.49
C TRP A 25 8.09 -8.84 -8.00
N GLU A 26 8.27 -10.10 -8.41
CA GLU A 26 8.38 -10.50 -9.83
C GLU A 26 7.11 -10.14 -10.63
N ASP A 27 5.93 -10.25 -10.03
CA ASP A 27 4.63 -9.98 -10.66
C ASP A 27 4.35 -8.47 -10.85
N LEU A 28 5.14 -7.60 -10.21
CA LEU A 28 4.96 -6.15 -10.35
C LEU A 28 5.42 -5.69 -11.75
N PRO A 29 4.69 -4.74 -12.36
CA PRO A 29 5.00 -4.28 -13.71
C PRO A 29 6.39 -3.64 -13.76
N GLU A 30 7.15 -3.99 -14.80
CA GLU A 30 8.48 -3.41 -15.06
C GLU A 30 8.41 -2.05 -15.74
N ILE A 31 7.29 -1.77 -16.42
CA ILE A 31 7.06 -0.46 -17.04
C ILE A 31 6.72 0.60 -16.00
N ASP A 32 7.27 1.78 -16.21
CA ASP A 32 6.97 2.96 -15.42
C ASP A 32 5.53 3.45 -15.69
N LEU A 33 4.74 3.63 -14.64
CA LEU A 33 3.32 3.97 -14.71
C LEU A 33 3.04 5.44 -14.37
N TYR A 34 2.00 6.02 -14.96
CA TYR A 34 1.47 7.31 -14.54
C TYR A 34 0.57 7.17 -13.30
N MET A 35 0.36 8.28 -12.59
CA MET A 35 -0.42 8.34 -11.34
C MET A 35 -1.75 7.56 -11.40
N ASP A 36 -2.58 7.79 -12.41
CA ASP A 36 -3.89 7.15 -12.51
C ASP A 36 -3.78 5.63 -12.73
N GLN A 37 -2.75 5.20 -13.46
CA GLN A 37 -2.45 3.79 -13.68
C GLN A 37 -1.98 3.12 -12.39
N VAL A 38 -1.17 3.81 -11.58
CA VAL A 38 -0.78 3.34 -10.24
C VAL A 38 -2.01 3.19 -9.37
N ILE A 39 -2.89 4.18 -9.29
CA ILE A 39 -4.10 4.12 -8.45
C ILE A 39 -5.00 2.96 -8.89
N ALA A 40 -5.20 2.78 -10.21
CA ALA A 40 -5.96 1.65 -10.74
C ALA A 40 -5.33 0.30 -10.38
N LEU A 41 -4.00 0.18 -10.49
CA LEU A 41 -3.26 -1.03 -10.13
C LEU A 41 -3.36 -1.33 -8.63
N MET A 42 -3.19 -0.32 -7.78
CA MET A 42 -3.29 -0.46 -6.33
C MET A 42 -4.68 -0.91 -5.90
N ARG A 43 -5.74 -0.39 -6.53
CA ARG A 43 -7.11 -0.88 -6.31
C ARG A 43 -7.27 -2.35 -6.69
N LYS A 44 -6.68 -2.78 -7.80
CA LYS A 44 -6.69 -4.19 -8.19
C LYS A 44 -6.01 -5.09 -7.13
N TYR A 45 -4.92 -4.62 -6.54
CA TYR A 45 -4.14 -5.40 -5.56
C TYR A 45 -4.63 -5.34 -4.12
N LEU A 46 -5.46 -4.35 -3.77
CA LEU A 46 -5.84 -4.08 -2.39
C LEU A 46 -7.36 -3.81 -2.26
N ASN A 47 -8.17 -4.34 -3.18
CA ASN A 47 -9.63 -4.15 -3.16
C ASN A 47 -10.28 -4.67 -1.87
N ILE A 48 -9.64 -5.59 -1.15
CA ILE A 48 -10.07 -6.08 0.16
C ILE A 48 -10.13 -4.97 1.23
N PHE A 49 -9.39 -3.88 1.02
CA PHE A 49 -9.37 -2.71 1.91
C PHE A 49 -10.23 -1.54 1.42
N ASP A 50 -10.92 -1.67 0.27
CA ASP A 50 -11.96 -0.72 -0.13
C ASP A 50 -13.20 -1.00 0.75
N ALA A 51 -13.26 -0.35 1.93
CA ALA A 51 -14.47 -0.29 2.74
C ALA A 51 -15.40 0.81 2.22
N ASP A 52 -16.72 0.62 2.38
CA ASP A 52 -17.78 1.44 1.79
C ASP A 52 -17.56 2.95 1.92
N GLY A 53 -17.01 3.56 0.85
CA GLY A 53 -16.90 5.01 0.68
C GLY A 53 -15.49 5.61 0.86
N GLU A 54 -14.54 4.91 1.50
CA GLU A 54 -13.18 5.41 1.61
C GLU A 54 -12.35 5.07 0.37
N LYS A 55 -11.68 6.07 -0.20
CA LYS A 55 -10.75 5.84 -1.32
C LYS A 55 -9.48 5.20 -0.77
N LEU A 56 -9.20 3.95 -1.15
CA LEU A 56 -7.94 3.24 -0.86
C LEU A 56 -6.71 4.14 -1.07
N LEU A 57 -6.66 4.86 -2.19
CA LEU A 57 -5.54 5.71 -2.56
C LEU A 57 -6.01 6.89 -3.42
N THR A 58 -5.41 8.06 -3.19
CA THR A 58 -5.63 9.28 -3.98
C THR A 58 -4.30 9.91 -4.40
N PRO A 59 -4.28 10.75 -5.45
CA PRO A 59 -3.06 11.46 -5.85
C PRO A 59 -2.45 12.30 -4.72
N ALA A 60 -3.30 12.93 -3.90
CA ALA A 60 -2.86 13.71 -2.76
C ALA A 60 -2.15 12.86 -1.69
N MET A 61 -2.66 11.66 -1.41
CA MET A 61 -2.02 10.73 -0.47
C MET A 61 -0.64 10.29 -0.96
N ILE A 62 -0.51 9.92 -2.25
CA ILE A 62 0.78 9.54 -2.84
C ILE A 62 1.79 10.68 -2.72
N ASN A 63 1.37 11.91 -3.04
CA ASN A 63 2.22 13.09 -2.89
C ASN A 63 2.61 13.35 -1.42
N ASN A 64 1.72 13.08 -0.47
CA ASN A 64 2.03 13.19 0.95
C ASN A 64 3.08 12.17 1.38
N TYR A 65 3.01 10.92 0.90
CA TYR A 65 4.03 9.90 1.19
C TYR A 65 5.41 10.28 0.65
N VAL A 66 5.48 10.85 -0.55
CA VAL A 66 6.72 11.41 -1.11
C VAL A 66 7.25 12.54 -0.23
N LYS A 67 6.41 13.52 0.13
CA LYS A 67 6.80 14.66 0.98
C LYS A 67 7.26 14.23 2.37
N MET A 68 6.67 13.18 2.92
CA MET A 68 7.04 12.61 4.21
C MET A 68 8.31 11.75 4.13
N GLY A 69 8.84 11.49 2.94
CA GLY A 69 10.04 10.68 2.73
C GLY A 69 9.81 9.17 2.90
N ALA A 70 8.56 8.70 2.79
CA ALA A 70 8.22 7.28 2.86
C ALA A 70 8.39 6.56 1.51
N MET A 71 8.62 7.30 0.44
CA MET A 71 8.94 6.77 -0.88
C MET A 71 9.69 7.83 -1.70
N PRO A 72 10.52 7.42 -2.67
CA PRO A 72 11.19 8.34 -3.57
C PRO A 72 10.19 9.14 -4.42
N ALA A 73 10.63 10.31 -4.89
CA ALA A 73 9.84 11.12 -5.81
C ALA A 73 9.76 10.46 -7.20
N PRO A 74 8.61 10.57 -7.89
CA PRO A 74 8.45 10.01 -9.23
C PRO A 74 9.38 10.67 -10.25
N ILE A 75 9.91 9.89 -11.19
CA ILE A 75 10.82 10.36 -12.23
C ILE A 75 9.99 10.72 -13.46
N LYS A 76 10.07 11.98 -13.93
CA LYS A 76 9.29 12.47 -15.09
C LYS A 76 7.77 12.16 -14.99
N LYS A 77 7.21 12.29 -13.77
CA LYS A 77 5.80 11.96 -13.43
C LYS A 77 5.44 10.47 -13.55
N LYS A 78 6.43 9.59 -13.61
CA LYS A 78 6.21 8.15 -13.64
C LYS A 78 6.71 7.48 -12.37
N TYR A 79 6.04 6.38 -12.05
CA TYR A 79 6.22 5.56 -10.88
C TYR A 79 6.73 4.19 -11.32
N SER A 80 7.94 3.88 -10.90
CA SER A 80 8.56 2.58 -11.17
C SER A 80 8.03 1.47 -10.28
N LYS A 81 8.43 0.24 -10.59
CA LYS A 81 8.21 -0.97 -9.78
C LYS A 81 8.49 -0.78 -8.28
N ALA A 82 9.58 -0.07 -7.94
CA ALA A 82 9.93 0.24 -6.55
C ALA A 82 8.89 1.13 -5.87
N HIS A 83 8.33 2.13 -6.57
CA HIS A 83 7.28 2.99 -6.01
C HIS A 83 6.02 2.19 -5.69
N ILE A 84 5.66 1.23 -6.56
CA ILE A 84 4.50 0.35 -6.37
C ILE A 84 4.69 -0.50 -5.11
N ALA A 85 5.89 -1.06 -4.90
CA ALA A 85 6.19 -1.83 -3.69
C ALA A 85 6.07 -0.99 -2.40
N HIS A 86 6.58 0.25 -2.39
CA HIS A 86 6.39 1.16 -1.25
C HIS A 86 4.91 1.40 -0.97
N LEU A 87 4.11 1.66 -2.02
CA LEU A 87 2.68 1.91 -1.87
C LEU A 87 1.93 0.68 -1.35
N LEU A 88 2.31 -0.53 -1.75
CA LEU A 88 1.76 -1.78 -1.21
C LEU A 88 2.02 -1.88 0.29
N ILE A 89 3.26 -1.66 0.72
CA ILE A 89 3.65 -1.70 2.14
C ILE A 89 2.87 -0.64 2.94
N ILE A 90 2.86 0.61 2.47
CA ILE A 90 2.18 1.71 3.17
C ILE A 90 0.68 1.44 3.27
N CYS A 91 0.03 1.02 2.18
CA CYS A 91 -1.43 0.81 2.16
C CYS A 91 -1.86 -0.43 2.95
N PHE A 92 -0.99 -1.43 3.07
CA PHE A 92 -1.23 -2.59 3.92
C PHE A 92 -1.06 -2.25 5.40
N LEU A 93 0.03 -1.58 5.77
CA LEU A 93 0.34 -1.27 7.17
C LEU A 93 -0.56 -0.19 7.78
N LYS A 94 -1.05 0.75 6.98
CA LYS A 94 -1.90 1.86 7.48
C LYS A 94 -3.23 1.41 8.10
N GLN A 95 -3.63 0.15 7.87
CA GLN A 95 -4.84 -0.42 8.48
C GLN A 95 -4.69 -0.61 9.99
N VAL A 96 -3.44 -0.75 10.46
CA VAL A 96 -3.12 -1.08 11.86
C VAL A 96 -2.13 -0.10 12.50
N LEU A 97 -1.37 0.66 11.70
CA LEU A 97 -0.36 1.60 12.17
C LEU A 97 -0.65 3.04 11.69
N PRO A 98 -0.36 4.06 12.52
CA PRO A 98 -0.35 5.45 12.08
C PRO A 98 0.65 5.68 10.94
N ILE A 99 0.28 6.54 9.97
CA ILE A 99 1.14 6.87 8.82
C ILE A 99 2.51 7.40 9.24
N SER A 100 2.58 8.20 10.31
CA SER A 100 3.85 8.76 10.81
C SER A 100 4.86 7.66 11.20
N LEU A 101 4.40 6.63 11.90
CA LEU A 101 5.23 5.50 12.33
C LEU A 101 5.68 4.66 11.13
N ILE A 102 4.79 4.44 10.14
CA ILE A 102 5.14 3.73 8.90
C ILE A 102 6.26 4.48 8.17
N CYS A 103 6.15 5.81 8.08
CA CYS A 103 7.17 6.65 7.44
C CYS A 103 8.52 6.56 8.16
N GLU A 104 8.52 6.52 9.49
CA GLU A 104 9.73 6.37 10.30
C GLU A 104 10.38 4.99 10.10
N ILE A 105 9.60 3.92 10.15
CA ILE A 105 10.08 2.55 9.90
C ILE A 105 10.73 2.44 8.52
N ILE A 106 10.07 2.98 7.48
CA ILE A 106 10.62 2.95 6.11
C ILE A 106 11.93 3.73 6.03
N LYS A 107 12.02 4.91 6.66
CA LYS A 107 13.26 5.69 6.67
C LYS A 107 14.41 4.97 7.35
N ILE A 108 14.16 4.36 8.51
CA ILE A 108 15.16 3.58 9.25
C ILE A 108 15.64 2.41 8.39
N TYR A 109 14.71 1.70 7.75
CA TYR A 109 15.08 0.63 6.83
C TYR A 109 15.98 1.14 5.70
N LEU A 110 15.61 2.24 5.05
CA LEU A 110 16.41 2.81 3.96
C LEU A 110 17.79 3.30 4.43
N SER A 111 17.92 3.88 5.63
CA SER A 111 19.21 4.34 6.15
C SER A 111 20.16 3.17 6.45
N VAL A 112 19.64 2.09 7.02
CA VAL A 112 20.44 0.88 7.33
C VAL A 112 20.98 0.22 6.06
N TYR A 113 20.19 0.19 4.98
CA TYR A 113 20.63 -0.38 3.71
C TYR A 113 21.55 0.54 2.90
N SER A 114 21.47 1.86 3.07
CA SER A 114 22.42 2.79 2.44
C SER A 114 23.82 2.76 3.07
N GLU A 115 23.97 2.21 4.28
CA GLU A 115 25.25 2.07 4.98
C GLU A 115 25.95 0.71 4.71
N SER A 116 25.28 -0.20 4.00
CA SER A 116 25.78 -1.55 3.70
C SER A 116 26.22 -1.74 2.24
N GLU A 117 26.41 -0.63 1.51
CA GLU A 117 26.95 -0.57 0.14
C GLU A 117 28.27 0.20 0.08
#